data_AF-A0A957K5U9-F1
#
_entry.id   AF-A0A957K5U9-F1
#
_cell.length_a   1.000
_cell.length_b   1.000
_cell.length_c   1.000
_cell.angle_alpha   90.00
_cell.angle_beta   90.00
_cell.angle_gamma   90.00
#
_symmetry.space_group_name_H-M   'P 1'
#
loop_
_entity.id
_entity.type
_entity.pdbx_description
1 polymer ?
#
loop_
_entity_poly.entity_id
_entity_poly.type
_entity_poly.pdbx_seq_one_letter_code
_entity_poly.pdbx_strand_id
1 'polypeptide(L)'
;MKRLLAAMKLDFLLQVRTQLYTIGLVVAVVIAGALAWLANPEQLTTYVPTLMLLVIGGSTLLYVAAMILFEKEQGTLNALIVSPLTHGEYLWSKIVTLTGLATLEAAV
;
A
#
# COMPACT_ATOMS: atom_id res chain seq x y z
N MET A 1 21.44 1.73 -9.25
CA MET A 1 20.18 1.07 -9.66
C MET A 1 20.00 -0.35 -9.12
N LYS A 2 21.02 -1.23 -9.08
CA LYS A 2 20.88 -2.60 -8.54
C LYS A 2 20.40 -2.65 -7.07
N ARG A 3 20.83 -1.69 -6.25
CA ARG A 3 20.45 -1.55 -4.83
C ARG A 3 18.98 -1.21 -4.63
N LEU A 4 18.50 -0.16 -5.30
CA LEU A 4 17.08 0.22 -5.29
C LEU A 4 16.17 -0.92 -5.75
N LEU A 5 16.52 -1.61 -6.85
CA LEU A 5 15.73 -2.74 -7.33
C LEU A 5 15.70 -3.91 -6.32
N ALA A 6 16.82 -4.17 -5.64
CA ALA A 6 16.86 -5.17 -4.59
C ALA A 6 16.00 -4.77 -3.38
N ALA A 7 16.00 -3.49 -2.99
CA ALA A 7 15.14 -2.96 -1.96
C ALA A 7 13.65 -3.08 -2.35
N MET A 8 13.29 -2.73 -3.59
CA MET A 8 11.92 -2.85 -4.08
C MET A 8 11.44 -4.30 -4.10
N LYS A 9 12.30 -5.23 -4.50
CA LYS A 9 12.01 -6.67 -4.45
C LYS A 9 11.77 -7.13 -3.01
N LEU A 10 12.59 -6.66 -2.06
CA LEU A 10 12.43 -6.98 -0.65
C LEU A 10 11.12 -6.41 -0.09
N ASP A 11 10.82 -5.14 -0.35
CA ASP A 11 9.57 -4.49 0.07
C ASP A 11 8.35 -5.22 -0.48
N PHE A 12 8.36 -5.60 -1.75
CA PHE A 12 7.30 -6.39 -2.36
C PHE A 12 7.09 -7.74 -1.63
N LEU A 13 8.18 -8.48 -1.38
CA LEU A 13 8.11 -9.75 -0.65
C LEU A 13 7.60 -9.57 0.78
N LEU A 14 8.02 -8.50 1.46
CA LEU A 14 7.53 -8.18 2.80
C LEU A 14 6.03 -7.88 2.79
N GLN A 15 5.56 -7.04 1.87
CA GLN A 15 4.13 -6.72 1.72
C GLN A 15 3.29 -7.96 1.42
N VAL A 16 3.80 -8.90 0.61
CA VAL A 16 3.14 -10.19 0.37
C VAL A 16 3.14 -11.06 1.63
N ARG A 17 4.27 -11.14 2.33
CA ARG A 17 4.40 -11.94 3.56
C ARG A 17 3.51 -11.43 4.69
N THR A 18 3.37 -10.11 4.82
CA THR A 18 2.49 -9.47 5.80
C THR A 18 1.04 -9.37 5.33
N GLN A 19 0.70 -9.95 4.16
CA GLN A 19 -0.65 -9.99 3.62
C GLN A 19 -1.26 -8.62 3.33
N LEU A 20 -0.46 -7.56 3.15
CA LEU A 20 -0.97 -6.22 2.83
C LEU A 20 -1.79 -6.22 1.54
N TYR A 21 -1.35 -6.94 0.51
CA TYR A 21 -2.09 -7.10 -0.75
C TYR A 21 -3.45 -7.76 -0.53
N THR A 22 -3.49 -8.83 0.26
CA THR A 22 -4.72 -9.56 0.57
C THR A 22 -5.69 -8.67 1.33
N ILE A 23 -5.21 -7.96 2.36
CA ILE A 23 -6.03 -7.05 3.17
C ILE A 23 -6.60 -5.93 2.31
N GLY A 24 -5.76 -5.25 1.51
CA GLY A 24 -6.20 -4.16 0.63
C GLY A 24 -7.24 -4.62 -0.37
N LEU A 25 -7.01 -5.75 -1.05
CA LEU A 25 -7.95 -6.28 -2.04
C LEU A 25 -9.28 -6.71 -1.42
N VAL A 26 -9.26 -7.36 -0.25
CA VAL A 26 -10.49 -7.73 0.46
C VAL A 26 -11.28 -6.49 0.86
N VAL A 27 -10.62 -5.46 1.41
CA VAL A 27 -11.28 -4.21 1.78
C VAL A 27 -11.88 -3.52 0.55
N ALA A 28 -11.14 -3.44 -0.56
CA ALA A 28 -11.64 -2.86 -1.81
C ALA A 28 -12.89 -3.59 -2.33
N VAL A 29 -12.85 -4.93 -2.41
CA VAL A 29 -14.00 -5.73 -2.85
C VAL A 29 -15.21 -5.55 -1.94
N VAL A 30 -15.00 -5.49 -0.62
CA VAL A 30 -16.10 -5.27 0.35
C VAL A 30 -16.73 -3.89 0.17
N ILE A 31 -15.91 -2.84 -0.01
CA ILE A 31 -16.41 -1.47 -0.25
C ILE A 31 -17.13 -1.39 -1.60
N ALA A 32 -16.56 -1.95 -2.67
CA ALA A 32 -17.17 -1.99 -3.99
C ALA A 32 -18.51 -2.73 -3.97
N GLY A 33 -18.57 -3.89 -3.30
CA GLY A 33 -19.80 -4.64 -3.11
C GLY A 33 -20.86 -3.89 -2.31
N ALA A 34 -20.44 -3.20 -1.23
CA ALA A 34 -21.33 -2.36 -0.44
C ALA A 34 -21.89 -1.19 -1.26
N LEU A 35 -21.08 -0.55 -2.10
CA LEU A 35 -21.55 0.51 -3.00
C LEU A 35 -22.52 -0.02 -4.04
N ALA A 36 -22.21 -1.16 -4.68
CA ALA A 36 -23.08 -1.77 -5.67
C ALA A 36 -24.45 -2.16 -5.08
N TRP A 37 -24.51 -2.49 -3.79
CA TRP A 37 -25.74 -2.87 -3.13
C TRP A 37 -26.54 -1.68 -2.57
N LEU A 38 -25.86 -0.64 -2.07
CA LEU A 38 -26.50 0.48 -1.36
C LEU A 38 -26.75 1.72 -2.22
N ALA A 39 -25.97 1.93 -3.29
CA ALA A 39 -26.03 3.16 -4.07
C ALA A 39 -26.88 3.00 -5.33
N ASN A 40 -27.71 4.01 -5.62
CA ASN A 40 -28.41 4.10 -6.90
C ASN A 40 -27.44 4.53 -8.02
N PRO A 41 -27.69 4.16 -9.29
CA PRO A 41 -26.80 4.47 -10.42
C PRO A 41 -26.45 5.96 -10.56
N GLU A 42 -27.41 6.84 -10.27
CA GLU A 42 -27.21 8.30 -10.31
C GLU A 42 -26.22 8.78 -9.25
N GLN A 43 -26.22 8.15 -8.07
CA GLN A 43 -25.36 8.51 -6.95
C GLN A 43 -23.92 8.00 -7.11
N LEU A 44 -23.72 6.94 -7.89
CA LEU A 44 -22.38 6.38 -8.14
C LEU A 44 -21.44 7.41 -8.78
N THR A 45 -21.96 8.27 -9.65
CA THR A 45 -21.18 9.34 -10.30
C THR A 45 -20.55 10.33 -9.32
N THR A 46 -21.17 10.50 -8.14
CA THR A 46 -20.68 11.38 -7.08
C THR A 46 -19.89 10.61 -6.02
N TYR A 47 -20.37 9.44 -5.61
CA TYR A 47 -19.76 8.67 -4.52
C TYR A 47 -18.45 8.01 -4.90
N VAL A 48 -18.32 7.49 -6.12
CA VAL A 48 -17.10 6.78 -6.55
C VAL A 48 -15.87 7.70 -6.49
N PRO A 49 -15.85 8.91 -7.09
CA PRO A 49 -14.70 9.80 -6.98
C PRO A 49 -14.37 10.22 -5.54
N THR A 50 -15.39 10.50 -4.71
CA THR A 50 -15.18 10.88 -3.30
C THR A 50 -14.56 9.73 -2.49
N LEU A 51 -15.05 8.50 -2.70
CA LEU A 51 -14.52 7.33 -2.02
C LEU A 51 -13.13 6.97 -2.52
N MET A 52 -12.83 7.12 -3.81
CA MET A 52 -11.47 6.94 -4.33
C MET A 52 -10.48 7.91 -3.65
N LEU A 53 -10.84 9.19 -3.49
CA LEU A 53 -9.98 10.15 -2.79
C LEU A 53 -9.76 9.75 -1.32
N LEU A 54 -10.83 9.29 -0.65
CA LEU A 54 -10.76 8.82 0.73
C LEU A 54 -9.87 7.56 0.86
N VAL A 55 -10.04 6.60 -0.04
CA VAL A 55 -9.28 5.34 -0.04
C VAL A 55 -7.82 5.61 -0.35
N ILE A 56 -7.50 6.31 -1.44
CA ILE A 56 -6.12 6.61 -1.82
C ILE A 56 -5.38 7.37 -0.70
N GLY A 57 -6.04 8.32 -0.03
CA GLY A 57 -5.42 9.03 1.10
C GLY A 57 -5.32 8.18 2.37
N GLY A 58 -6.41 7.50 2.74
CA GLY A 58 -6.51 6.75 4.00
C GLY A 58 -5.74 5.44 3.99
N SER A 59 -5.95 4.60 2.98
CA SER A 59 -5.33 3.27 2.91
C SER A 59 -3.81 3.38 2.75
N THR A 60 -3.32 4.34 1.96
CA THR A 60 -1.87 4.54 1.81
C THR A 60 -1.18 4.92 3.12
N LEU A 61 -1.78 5.81 3.91
CA LEU A 61 -1.28 6.16 5.24
C LEU A 61 -1.23 4.93 6.15
N LEU A 62 -2.27 4.10 6.13
CA LEU A 62 -2.32 2.86 6.90
C LEU A 62 -1.27 1.85 6.43
N TYR A 63 -1.04 1.71 5.12
CA TYR A 63 -0.01 0.82 4.59
C TYR A 63 1.39 1.26 4.99
N VAL A 64 1.67 2.56 4.93
CA VAL A 64 2.96 3.11 5.38
C VAL A 64 3.14 2.83 6.87
N ALA A 65 2.14 3.12 7.69
CA ALA A 65 2.18 2.87 9.13
C ALA A 65 2.40 1.39 9.45
N ALA A 66 1.65 0.50 8.79
CA ALA A 66 1.76 -0.95 8.96
C ALA A 66 3.17 -1.44 8.57
N MET A 67 3.69 -1.02 7.42
CA MET A 67 5.03 -1.41 6.98
C MET A 67 6.11 -0.96 7.94
N ILE A 68 6.07 0.29 8.41
CA ILE A 68 7.06 0.80 9.38
C ILE A 68 6.96 0.03 10.69
N LEU A 69 5.74 -0.30 11.15
CA LEU A 69 5.54 -1.09 12.35
C LEU A 69 6.15 -2.49 12.20
N PHE A 70 5.87 -3.18 11.09
CA PHE A 70 6.43 -4.50 10.82
C PHE A 70 7.96 -4.50 10.72
N GLU A 71 8.55 -3.47 10.09
CA GLU A 71 10.00 -3.33 10.02
C GLU A 71 10.65 -3.06 11.37
N LYS A 72 9.96 -2.30 12.22
CA LYS A 72 10.40 -2.02 13.59
C LYS A 72 10.37 -3.28 14.44
N GLU A 73 9.29 -4.06 14.38
CA GLU A 73 9.14 -5.31 15.13
C GLU A 73 10.13 -6.39 14.69
N GLN A 74 10.42 -6.48 13.39
CA GLN A 74 11.38 -7.44 12.84
C GLN A 74 12.84 -6.98 12.96
N GLY A 75 13.09 -5.76 13.47
CA GLY A 75 14.41 -5.16 13.58
C GLY A 75 15.08 -4.82 12.24
N THR A 76 14.35 -4.94 11.11
CA THR A 76 14.88 -4.67 9.77
C THR A 76 15.13 -3.18 9.53
N LEU A 77 14.42 -2.31 10.26
CA LEU A 77 14.69 -0.88 10.25
C LEU A 77 16.12 -0.57 10.74
N ASN A 78 16.60 -1.29 11.77
CA ASN A 78 17.96 -1.12 12.28
C ASN A 78 19.02 -1.68 11.31
N ALA A 79 18.64 -2.69 10.50
CA ALA A 79 19.54 -3.25 9.50
C ALA A 79 19.93 -2.22 8.42
N LEU A 80 19.14 -1.15 8.23
CA LEU A 80 19.50 -0.05 7.33
C LEU A 80 20.82 0.61 7.69
N ILE A 81 21.14 0.70 9.00
CA ILE A 81 22.37 1.34 9.53
C ILE A 81 23.63 0.64 9.02
N VAL A 82 23.59 -0.69 8.95
CA VAL A 82 24.73 -1.51 8.53
C VAL A 82 24.66 -1.95 7.06
N SER A 83 23.53 -1.67 6.41
CA SER A 83 23.36 -1.95 4.99
C SER A 83 24.04 -0.89 4.14
N PRO A 84 24.47 -1.22 2.91
CA PRO A 84 24.96 -0.21 2.00
C PRO A 84 23.85 0.75 1.53
N LEU A 85 22.56 0.44 1.74
CA LEU A 85 21.39 1.15 1.20
C LEU A 85 21.31 2.60 1.73
N THR A 86 21.03 3.57 0.86
CA THR A 86 20.86 4.96 1.31
C THR A 86 19.43 5.20 1.79
N HIS A 87 19.25 6.17 2.69
CA HIS A 87 17.92 6.61 3.14
C HIS A 87 17.00 7.01 1.97
N GLY A 88 17.54 7.66 0.94
CA GLY A 88 16.77 8.02 -0.26
C GLY A 88 16.32 6.80 -1.06
N GLU A 89 17.18 5.79 -1.24
CA GLU A 89 16.78 4.55 -1.91
C GLU A 89 15.72 3.77 -1.12
N TYR A 90 15.81 3.75 0.21
CA TYR A 90 14.80 3.17 1.08
C TYR A 90 13.43 3.87 0.92
N LEU A 91 13.41 5.21 0.99
CA LEU A 91 12.17 5.97 0.83
C LEU A 91 11.56 5.78 -0.57
N TRP A 92 12.39 5.84 -1.62
CA TRP A 92 11.91 5.60 -2.99
C TRP A 92 11.36 4.19 -3.18
N SER A 93 11.99 3.18 -2.57
CA SER A 93 11.50 1.81 -2.60
C SER A 93 10.09 1.70 -2.01
N LYS A 94 9.84 2.33 -0.86
CA LYS A 94 8.51 2.38 -0.25
C LYS A 94 7.50 3.15 -1.07
N ILE A 95 7.86 4.34 -1.54
CA ILE A 95 6.98 5.19 -2.34
C ILE A 95 6.52 4.41 -3.57
N VAL A 96 7.43 3.79 -4.32
CA VAL A 96 7.07 3.10 -5.56
C VAL A 96 6.23 1.85 -5.28
N THR A 97 6.64 1.01 -4.32
CA THR A 97 5.92 -0.25 -4.04
C THR A 97 4.54 -0.02 -3.42
N LEU A 98 4.42 0.93 -2.48
CA LEU A 98 3.13 1.24 -1.84
C LEU A 98 2.19 2.02 -2.76
N THR A 99 2.73 2.89 -3.64
CA THR A 99 1.91 3.50 -4.70
C THR A 99 1.39 2.45 -5.67
N GLY A 100 2.22 1.45 -6.00
CA GLY A 100 1.79 0.31 -6.80
C GLY A 100 0.64 -0.46 -6.15
N LEU A 101 0.76 -0.77 -4.85
CA LEU A 101 -0.30 -1.42 -4.07
C LEU A 101 -1.59 -0.59 -4.07
N ALA A 102 -1.51 0.71 -3.77
CA ALA A 102 -2.68 1.59 -3.74
C ALA A 102 -3.34 1.75 -5.12
N THR A 103 -2.54 1.74 -6.19
CA THR A 103 -3.07 1.76 -7.57
C THR A 103 -3.80 0.47 -7.91
N LEU A 104 -3.28 -0.69 -7.45
CA LEU A 104 -3.96 -1.98 -7.60
C LEU A 104 -5.27 -2.02 -6.81
N GLU A 105 -5.27 -1.51 -5.58
CA GLU A 105 -6.48 -1.38 -4.77
C GLU A 105 -7.54 -0.50 -5.44
N ALA A 106 -7.13 0.66 -5.98
CA ALA A 106 -8.04 1.59 -6.64
C ALA A 106 -8.57 1.11 -8.00
N ALA A 107 -7.94 0.09 -8.60
CA ALA A 107 -8.38 -0.50 -9.86
C ALA A 107 -9.48 -1.57 -9.69
N VAL A 108 -9.71 -2.02 -8.45
CA VAL A 108 -10.78 -2.97 -8.06
C VAL A 108 -12.07 -2.21 -7.81
#